data_AF-A0A820HAI7-F1
#
_entry.id   AF-A0A820HAI7-F1
#
_cell.length_a   1.000
_cell.length_b   1.000
_cell.length_c   1.000
_cell.angle_alpha   90.00
_cell.angle_beta   90.00
_cell.angle_gamma   90.00
#
_symmetry.space_group_name_H-M   'P 1'
#
loop_
_entity.id
_entity.type
_entity.pdbx_description
1 polymer ?
#
loop_
_entity_poly.entity_id
_entity_poly.type
_entity_poly.pdbx_seq_one_letter_code
_entity_poly.pdbx_strand_id
1 'polypeptide(L)'
;MATAKNKTLCFKCNEDKITYPCEGCSQRFCLVDLTEHRQILTSELHYITNEYNEFKQTMNEQKQNDLLIEQINQWEIESIEKVQQKAQECREILIKSTQTCINDIETKFNNLREQIKQMQKQNEFNEIDLNYLRNQLIETTQEFNNLSKISIKKESQSFIDDISIILSK
;
A
#
# COMPACT_ATOMS: atom_id res chain seq x y z
N MET A 1 -82.54 -24.52 -24.71
CA MET A 1 -81.95 -23.17 -24.76
C MET A 1 -82.14 -22.51 -23.41
N ALA A 2 -81.06 -22.18 -22.71
CA ALA A 2 -80.97 -21.12 -21.67
C ALA A 2 -79.49 -20.99 -21.27
N THR A 3 -78.76 -20.05 -21.88
CA THR A 3 -77.39 -19.71 -21.45
C THR A 3 -77.49 -18.85 -20.17
N ALA A 4 -77.19 -19.43 -19.02
CA ALA A 4 -77.10 -18.69 -17.76
C ALA A 4 -75.99 -17.63 -17.88
N LYS A 5 -76.35 -16.35 -17.84
CA LYS A 5 -75.38 -15.25 -17.76
C LYS A 5 -74.73 -15.30 -16.36
N ASN A 6 -73.56 -15.93 -16.25
CA ASN A 6 -72.74 -15.96 -15.03
C ASN A 6 -72.17 -14.55 -14.72
N LYS A 7 -73.05 -13.66 -14.26
CA LYS A 7 -72.67 -12.38 -13.66
C LYS A 7 -72.40 -12.63 -12.18
N THR A 8 -71.32 -12.06 -11.68
CA THR A 8 -70.90 -12.12 -10.28
C THR A 8 -70.44 -10.74 -9.86
N LEU A 9 -70.44 -10.45 -8.56
CA LEU A 9 -70.05 -9.15 -8.03
C LEU A 9 -68.55 -8.91 -8.23
N CYS A 10 -68.20 -7.74 -8.79
CA CYS A 10 -66.82 -7.28 -8.81
C CYS A 10 -66.39 -6.83 -7.41
N PHE A 11 -65.22 -7.29 -6.94
CA PHE A 11 -64.67 -6.91 -5.64
C PHE A 11 -64.46 -5.38 -5.47
N LYS A 12 -64.14 -4.67 -6.57
CA LYS A 12 -63.80 -3.24 -6.51
C LYS A 12 -64.99 -2.30 -6.69
N CYS A 13 -65.78 -2.48 -7.74
CA CYS A 13 -66.93 -1.60 -8.03
C CYS A 13 -68.28 -2.11 -7.50
N ASN A 14 -68.34 -3.35 -6.98
CA ASN A 14 -69.53 -3.97 -6.39
C ASN A 14 -70.75 -4.07 -7.32
N GLU A 15 -70.51 -4.07 -8.65
CA GLU A 15 -71.55 -4.23 -9.66
C GLU A 15 -71.60 -5.67 -10.21
N ASP A 16 -72.81 -6.14 -10.55
CA ASP A 16 -73.04 -7.45 -11.17
C ASP A 16 -72.58 -7.48 -12.63
N LYS A 17 -71.37 -7.96 -12.84
CA LYS A 17 -70.67 -7.99 -14.14
C LYS A 17 -70.09 -9.37 -14.43
N ILE A 18 -69.56 -9.55 -15.65
CA ILE A 18 -68.70 -10.71 -15.93
C ILE A 18 -67.38 -10.46 -15.20
N THR A 19 -66.99 -11.37 -14.32
CA THR A 19 -65.78 -11.25 -13.51
C THR A 19 -64.79 -12.38 -13.76
N TYR A 20 -63.52 -12.03 -13.63
CA TYR A 20 -62.39 -12.92 -13.78
C TYR A 20 -61.67 -13.03 -12.42
N PRO A 21 -61.26 -14.24 -12.00
CA PRO A 21 -60.53 -14.42 -10.76
C PRO A 21 -59.07 -13.99 -10.92
N CYS A 22 -58.52 -13.35 -9.89
CA CYS A 22 -57.08 -13.19 -9.70
C CYS A 22 -56.61 -14.27 -8.72
N GLU A 23 -55.76 -15.19 -9.15
CA GLU A 23 -55.26 -16.28 -8.30
C GLU A 23 -54.37 -15.77 -7.16
N GLY A 24 -53.68 -14.63 -7.35
CA GLY A 24 -52.78 -14.07 -6.34
C GLY A 24 -53.49 -13.54 -5.10
N CYS A 25 -54.57 -12.77 -5.26
CA CYS A 25 -55.33 -12.22 -4.13
C CYS A 25 -56.66 -12.94 -3.88
N SER A 26 -56.97 -13.99 -4.66
CA SER A 26 -58.22 -14.77 -4.59
C SER A 26 -59.52 -13.96 -4.75
N GLN A 27 -59.44 -12.75 -5.33
CA GLN A 27 -60.58 -11.86 -5.58
C GLN A 27 -61.03 -11.93 -7.04
N ARG A 28 -62.29 -11.54 -7.31
CA ARG A 28 -62.85 -11.48 -8.67
C ARG A 28 -63.10 -10.05 -9.10
N PHE A 29 -62.66 -9.70 -10.31
CA PHE A 29 -62.75 -8.33 -10.84
C PHE A 29 -63.47 -8.32 -12.19
N CYS A 30 -64.17 -7.24 -12.50
CA CYS A 30 -64.56 -6.99 -13.88
C CYS A 30 -63.32 -6.66 -14.73
N LEU A 31 -63.42 -6.74 -16.06
CA LEU A 31 -62.26 -6.56 -16.94
C LEU A 31 -61.50 -5.24 -16.70
N VAL A 32 -62.24 -4.14 -16.47
CA VAL A 32 -61.67 -2.80 -16.22
C VAL A 32 -60.88 -2.79 -14.91
N ASP A 33 -61.51 -3.22 -13.81
CA ASP A 33 -60.88 -3.23 -12.50
C ASP A 33 -59.71 -4.23 -12.42
N LEU A 34 -59.76 -5.32 -13.21
CA LEU A 34 -58.66 -6.28 -13.33
C LEU A 34 -57.44 -5.65 -14.02
N THR A 35 -57.66 -4.86 -15.08
CA THR A 35 -56.59 -4.12 -15.75
C THR A 35 -55.96 -3.11 -14.81
N GLU A 36 -56.75 -2.37 -14.06
CA GLU A 36 -56.24 -1.42 -13.06
C GLU A 36 -55.49 -2.13 -11.93
N HIS A 37 -56.01 -3.26 -11.43
CA HIS A 37 -55.31 -4.09 -10.45
C HIS A 37 -53.94 -4.55 -10.96
N ARG A 38 -53.85 -4.99 -12.22
CA ARG A 38 -52.56 -5.35 -12.84
C ARG A 38 -51.63 -4.16 -13.02
N GLN A 39 -52.15 -2.97 -13.30
CA GLN A 39 -51.35 -1.75 -13.38
C GLN A 39 -50.72 -1.43 -12.02
N ILE A 40 -51.48 -1.54 -10.93
CA ILE A 40 -50.94 -1.35 -9.56
C ILE A 40 -49.79 -2.33 -9.29
N LEU A 41 -49.98 -3.63 -9.57
CA LEU A 41 -48.93 -4.64 -9.39
C LEU A 41 -47.69 -4.36 -10.26
N THR A 42 -47.88 -3.83 -11.47
CA THR A 42 -46.79 -3.44 -12.35
C THR A 42 -46.02 -2.24 -11.78
N SER A 43 -46.72 -1.27 -11.20
CA SER A 43 -46.11 -0.13 -10.52
C SER A 43 -45.34 -0.56 -9.27
N GLU A 44 -45.87 -1.48 -8.47
CA GLU A 44 -45.17 -2.03 -7.30
C GLU A 44 -43.89 -2.77 -7.71
N LEU A 45 -43.94 -3.59 -8.78
CA LEU A 45 -42.76 -4.28 -9.30
C LEU A 45 -41.70 -3.28 -9.80
N HIS A 46 -42.12 -2.18 -10.42
CA HIS A 46 -41.20 -1.12 -10.84
C HIS A 46 -40.50 -0.47 -9.63
N TYR A 47 -41.24 -0.21 -8.55
CA TYR A 47 -40.67 0.33 -7.30
C TYR A 47 -39.62 -0.63 -6.71
N ILE A 48 -39.95 -1.92 -6.58
CA ILE A 48 -39.03 -2.96 -6.09
C ILE A 48 -37.77 -3.05 -6.98
N THR A 49 -37.95 -2.93 -8.30
CA THR A 49 -36.83 -2.95 -9.25
C THR A 49 -35.90 -1.75 -9.05
N ASN A 50 -36.47 -0.57 -8.75
CA ASN A 50 -35.70 0.63 -8.46
C ASN A 50 -34.89 0.49 -7.16
N GLU A 51 -35.52 0.04 -6.07
CA GLU A 51 -34.83 -0.22 -4.79
C GLU A 51 -33.68 -1.22 -4.95
N TYR A 52 -33.90 -2.30 -5.71
CA TYR A 52 -32.85 -3.28 -6.01
C TYR A 52 -31.65 -2.65 -6.76
N ASN A 53 -31.92 -1.77 -7.72
CA ASN A 53 -30.85 -1.09 -8.49
C ASN A 53 -30.06 -0.11 -7.61
N GLU A 54 -30.73 0.66 -6.75
CA GLU A 54 -30.09 1.56 -5.78
C GLU A 54 -29.21 0.79 -4.79
N PHE A 55 -29.71 -0.34 -4.29
CA PHE A 55 -28.94 -1.21 -3.39
C PHE A 55 -27.72 -1.82 -4.10
N LYS A 56 -27.89 -2.32 -5.33
CA LYS A 56 -26.79 -2.86 -6.13
C LYS A 56 -25.73 -1.80 -6.45
N GLN A 57 -26.14 -0.56 -6.70
CA GLN A 57 -25.23 0.56 -6.89
C GLN A 57 -24.42 0.84 -5.62
N THR A 58 -25.09 0.94 -4.46
CA THR A 58 -24.44 1.13 -3.15
C THR A 58 -23.44 0.01 -2.83
N MET A 59 -23.77 -1.25 -3.17
CA MET A 59 -22.87 -2.39 -3.01
C MET A 59 -21.64 -2.30 -3.93
N ASN A 60 -21.80 -1.79 -5.16
CA ASN A 60 -20.67 -1.57 -6.07
C ASN A 60 -19.79 -0.40 -5.62
N GLU A 61 -20.36 0.64 -5.02
CA GLU A 61 -19.60 1.74 -4.40
C GLU A 61 -18.77 1.24 -3.21
N GLN A 62 -19.25 0.26 -2.43
CA GLN A 62 -18.46 -0.37 -1.37
C GLN A 62 -17.22 -1.13 -1.88
N LYS A 63 -17.25 -1.69 -3.09
CA LYS A 63 -16.03 -2.27 -3.72
C LYS A 63 -14.95 -1.23 -4.01
N GLN A 64 -15.31 0.06 -4.11
CA GLN A 64 -14.33 1.12 -4.26
C GLN A 64 -13.49 1.31 -2.99
N ASN A 65 -14.02 0.96 -1.82
CA ASN A 65 -13.25 0.95 -0.57
C ASN A 65 -12.14 -0.10 -0.60
N ASP A 66 -12.39 -1.27 -1.22
CA ASP A 66 -11.36 -2.30 -1.39
C ASP A 66 -10.19 -1.79 -2.26
N LEU A 67 -10.49 -0.99 -3.31
CA LEU A 67 -9.46 -0.34 -4.14
C LEU A 67 -8.67 0.73 -3.38
N LEU A 68 -9.32 1.50 -2.50
CA LEU A 68 -8.64 2.50 -1.67
C LEU A 68 -7.72 1.84 -0.64
N ILE A 69 -8.14 0.71 -0.06
CA ILE A 69 -7.30 -0.10 0.84
C ILE A 69 -6.09 -0.65 0.07
N GLU A 70 -6.29 -1.14 -1.14
CA GLU A 70 -5.18 -1.62 -1.99
C GLU A 70 -4.17 -0.50 -2.31
N GLN A 71 -4.65 0.72 -2.56
CA GLN A 71 -3.78 1.90 -2.75
C GLN A 71 -2.99 2.25 -1.48
N ILE A 72 -3.62 2.22 -0.30
CA ILE A 72 -2.93 2.44 0.97
C ILE A 72 -1.83 1.40 1.18
N ASN A 73 -2.14 0.12 0.94
CA ASN A 73 -1.16 -0.97 1.06
C ASN A 73 0.02 -0.77 0.10
N GLN A 74 -0.24 -0.31 -1.12
CA GLN A 74 0.81 -0.01 -2.10
C GLN A 74 1.74 1.11 -1.60
N TRP A 75 1.17 2.22 -1.10
CA TRP A 75 1.98 3.32 -0.54
C TRP A 75 2.76 2.91 0.70
N GLU A 76 2.21 2.03 1.53
CA GLU A 76 2.90 1.45 2.68
C GLU A 76 4.13 0.64 2.24
N ILE A 77 3.96 -0.26 1.26
CA ILE A 77 5.05 -1.07 0.70
C ILE A 77 6.15 -0.18 0.13
N GLU A 78 5.80 0.78 -0.73
CA GLU A 78 6.77 1.69 -1.35
C GLU A 78 7.53 2.53 -0.31
N SER A 79 6.85 2.97 0.76
CA SER A 79 7.48 3.74 1.83
C SER A 79 8.48 2.91 2.63
N ILE A 80 8.14 1.66 2.94
CA ILE A 80 9.05 0.71 3.61
C ILE A 80 10.28 0.45 2.73
N GLU A 81 10.08 0.19 1.44
CA GLU A 81 11.18 -0.05 0.49
C GLU A 81 12.14 1.14 0.41
N LYS A 82 11.63 2.37 0.30
CA LYS A 82 12.45 3.59 0.30
C LYS A 82 13.33 3.69 1.55
N VAL A 83 12.78 3.42 2.73
CA VAL A 83 13.52 3.46 4.00
C VAL A 83 14.60 2.39 4.03
N GLN A 84 14.26 1.16 3.61
CA GLN A 84 15.19 0.04 3.59
C GLN A 84 16.34 0.28 2.62
N GLN A 85 16.04 0.76 1.40
CA GLN A 85 17.05 1.11 0.41
C GLN A 85 17.99 2.17 0.96
N LYS A 86 17.47 3.24 1.56
CA LYS A 86 18.33 4.31 2.07
C LYS A 86 19.21 3.84 3.22
N ALA A 87 18.67 3.03 4.12
CA ALA A 87 19.44 2.42 5.19
C ALA A 87 20.55 1.51 4.63
N GLN A 88 20.26 0.75 3.58
CA GLN A 88 21.23 -0.13 2.93
C GLN A 88 22.36 0.64 2.25
N GLU A 89 22.04 1.71 1.51
CA GLU A 89 23.04 2.61 0.92
C GLU A 89 23.99 3.16 1.99
N CYS A 90 23.45 3.64 3.12
CA CYS A 90 24.26 4.15 4.21
C CYS A 90 25.18 3.07 4.82
N ARG A 91 24.69 1.83 4.99
CA ARG A 91 25.50 0.71 5.47
C ARG A 91 26.64 0.39 4.49
N GLU A 92 26.34 0.34 3.20
CA GLU A 92 27.34 0.03 2.18
C GLU A 92 28.43 1.09 2.08
N ILE A 93 28.06 2.37 2.12
CA ILE A 93 29.03 3.47 2.16
C ILE A 93 29.93 3.32 3.39
N LEU A 94 29.34 3.08 4.57
CA LEU A 94 30.10 2.91 5.80
C LEU A 94 31.09 1.75 5.72
N ILE A 95 30.63 0.58 5.24
CA ILE A 95 31.46 -0.62 5.10
C ILE A 95 32.60 -0.36 4.11
N LYS A 96 32.29 0.18 2.93
CA LYS A 96 33.29 0.46 1.89
C LYS A 96 34.34 1.45 2.38
N SER A 97 33.92 2.58 2.96
CA SER A 97 34.86 3.59 3.49
C SER A 97 35.75 3.02 4.59
N THR A 98 35.19 2.19 5.48
CA THR A 98 35.97 1.53 6.55
C THR A 98 36.98 0.56 5.96
N GLN A 99 36.57 -0.29 5.01
CA GLN A 99 37.44 -1.26 4.35
C GLN A 99 38.57 -0.57 3.58
N THR A 100 38.26 0.49 2.81
CA THR A 100 39.28 1.26 2.09
C THR A 100 40.33 1.80 3.05
N CYS A 101 39.93 2.41 4.16
CA CYS A 101 40.90 2.96 5.10
C CYS A 101 41.74 1.86 5.79
N ILE A 102 41.13 0.72 6.13
CA ILE A 102 41.87 -0.44 6.66
C ILE A 102 42.93 -0.92 5.65
N ASN A 103 42.56 -1.05 4.37
CA ASN A 103 43.48 -1.48 3.32
C ASN A 103 44.64 -0.48 3.10
N ASP A 104 44.36 0.82 3.19
CA ASP A 104 45.38 1.86 3.09
C ASP A 104 46.38 1.77 4.26
N ILE A 105 45.88 1.53 5.47
CA ILE A 105 46.70 1.33 6.68
C ILE A 105 47.54 0.06 6.55
N GLU A 106 46.96 -1.06 6.10
CA GLU A 106 47.70 -2.29 5.83
C GLU A 106 48.82 -2.07 4.81
N THR A 107 48.54 -1.30 3.76
CA THR A 107 49.53 -0.98 2.72
C THR A 107 50.69 -0.16 3.31
N LYS A 108 50.40 0.86 4.14
CA LYS A 108 51.41 1.65 4.85
C LYS A 108 52.26 0.77 5.77
N PHE A 109 51.64 -0.11 6.55
CA PHE A 109 52.37 -1.05 7.43
C PHE A 109 53.25 -2.02 6.65
N ASN A 110 52.76 -2.57 5.54
CA ASN A 110 53.54 -3.47 4.69
C ASN A 110 54.75 -2.75 4.08
N ASN A 111 54.60 -1.49 3.67
CA ASN A 111 55.71 -0.69 3.17
C ASN A 111 56.76 -0.42 4.26
N LEU A 112 56.33 0.02 5.45
CA LEU A 112 57.19 0.18 6.63
C LEU A 112 57.97 -1.10 6.95
N ARG A 113 57.29 -2.26 6.92
CA ARG A 113 57.91 -3.56 7.15
C ARG A 113 59.00 -3.87 6.14
N GLU A 114 58.78 -3.60 4.85
CA GLU A 114 59.77 -3.86 3.81
C GLU A 114 60.95 -2.88 3.91
N GLN A 115 60.72 -1.60 4.22
CA GLN A 115 61.80 -0.63 4.48
C GLN A 115 62.69 -1.10 5.65
N ILE A 116 62.09 -1.52 6.76
CA ILE A 116 62.82 -2.05 7.92
C ILE A 116 63.67 -3.27 7.52
N LYS A 117 63.09 -4.22 6.79
CA LYS A 117 63.83 -5.40 6.31
C LYS A 117 64.98 -5.04 5.39
N GLN A 118 64.81 -4.05 4.51
CA GLN A 118 65.86 -3.60 3.60
C GLN A 118 67.02 -2.97 4.37
N MET A 119 66.73 -2.06 5.30
CA MET A 119 67.74 -1.43 6.17
C MET A 119 68.47 -2.48 7.02
N GLN A 120 67.77 -3.48 7.56
CA GLN A 120 68.40 -4.58 8.30
C GLN A 120 69.33 -5.43 7.43
N LYS A 121 68.95 -5.71 6.17
CA LYS A 121 69.77 -6.49 5.23
C LYS A 121 71.01 -5.72 4.78
N GLN A 122 70.86 -4.43 4.51
CA GLN A 122 71.94 -3.55 4.07
C GLN A 122 72.83 -3.13 5.25
N ASN A 123 72.30 -3.22 6.48
CA ASN A 123 72.93 -2.75 7.71
C ASN A 123 73.34 -1.26 7.64
N GLU A 124 72.59 -0.50 6.84
CA GLU A 124 72.78 0.92 6.57
C GLU A 124 71.53 1.66 7.06
N PHE A 125 71.69 2.41 8.15
CA PHE A 125 70.68 3.30 8.71
C PHE A 125 71.36 4.31 9.63
N ASN A 126 70.77 5.49 9.76
CA ASN A 126 71.19 6.51 10.72
C ASN A 126 70.01 6.99 11.58
N GLU A 127 70.26 7.95 12.48
CA GLU A 127 69.25 8.49 13.38
C GLU A 127 68.08 9.17 12.63
N ILE A 128 68.33 9.72 11.45
CA ILE A 128 67.30 10.35 10.60
C ILE A 128 66.34 9.29 10.08
N ASP A 129 66.88 8.17 9.57
CA ASP A 129 66.09 7.05 9.06
C ASP A 129 65.23 6.43 10.17
N LEU A 130 65.82 6.21 11.35
CA LEU A 130 65.11 5.68 12.51
C LEU A 130 64.01 6.62 13.01
N ASN A 131 64.26 7.94 12.97
CA ASN A 131 63.27 8.93 13.38
C ASN A 131 62.13 9.03 12.36
N TYR A 132 62.43 8.93 11.06
CA TYR A 132 61.43 8.88 10.00
C TYR A 132 60.50 7.67 10.15
N LEU A 133 61.05 6.47 10.35
CA LEU A 133 60.26 5.25 10.57
C LEU A 133 59.37 5.37 11.82
N ARG A 134 59.88 5.97 12.90
CA ARG A 134 59.06 6.23 14.11
C ARG A 134 57.90 7.19 13.82
N ASN A 135 58.15 8.28 13.12
CA ASN A 135 57.11 9.27 12.82
C ASN A 135 56.02 8.65 11.93
N GLN A 136 56.42 7.92 10.89
CA GLN A 136 55.50 7.15 10.03
C GLN A 136 54.62 6.17 10.82
N LEU A 137 55.22 5.47 11.80
CA LEU A 137 54.48 4.55 12.67
C LEU A 137 53.46 5.30 13.56
N ILE A 138 53.85 6.44 14.12
CA ILE A 138 52.97 7.28 14.96
C ILE A 138 51.79 7.81 14.12
N GLU A 139 52.06 8.37 12.93
CA GLU A 139 51.04 8.89 12.03
C GLU A 139 50.04 7.79 11.62
N THR A 140 50.55 6.64 11.18
CA THR A 140 49.70 5.50 10.78
C THR A 140 48.85 4.99 11.96
N THR A 141 49.40 4.98 13.17
CA THR A 141 48.67 4.59 14.39
C THR A 141 47.58 5.61 14.74
N GLN A 142 47.84 6.90 14.56
CA GLN A 142 46.85 7.96 14.77
C GLN A 142 45.71 7.89 13.77
N GLU A 143 46.00 7.63 12.49
CA GLU A 143 44.99 7.40 11.46
C GLU A 143 44.08 6.21 11.82
N PHE A 144 44.65 5.11 12.27
CA PHE A 144 43.88 3.95 12.74
C PHE A 144 42.97 4.29 13.92
N ASN A 145 43.47 5.01 14.92
CA ASN A 145 42.66 5.41 16.08
C ASN A 145 41.56 6.43 15.72
N ASN A 146 41.72 7.16 14.61
CA ASN A 146 40.69 8.08 14.13
C ASN A 146 39.57 7.38 13.36
N LEU A 147 39.76 6.16 12.86
CA LEU A 147 38.69 5.36 12.23
C LEU A 147 37.53 5.08 13.19
N SER A 148 37.82 4.97 14.49
CA SER A 148 36.81 4.77 15.53
C SER A 148 35.85 5.96 15.70
N LYS A 149 36.11 7.10 15.04
CA LYS A 149 35.37 8.36 15.18
C LYS A 149 34.34 8.62 14.08
N ILE A 150 34.10 7.67 13.16
CA ILE A 150 33.05 7.83 12.15
C ILE A 150 31.70 8.04 12.85
N SER A 151 31.11 9.23 12.68
CA SER A 151 29.86 9.62 13.33
C SER A 151 28.68 9.48 12.37
N ILE A 152 27.62 8.81 12.81
CA ILE A 152 26.35 8.77 12.10
C ILE A 152 25.50 9.96 12.57
N LYS A 153 24.98 10.74 11.62
CA LYS A 153 24.02 11.81 11.89
C LYS A 153 22.66 11.43 11.33
N LYS A 154 21.60 11.63 12.13
CA LYS A 154 20.21 11.56 11.66
C LYS A 154 19.67 12.98 11.57
N GLU A 155 19.11 13.33 10.41
CA GLU A 155 18.43 14.60 10.19
C GLU A 155 16.93 14.35 10.03
N SER A 156 16.11 15.17 10.69
CA SER A 156 14.65 15.06 10.66
C SER A 156 14.08 15.88 9.50
N GLN A 157 14.30 15.43 8.27
CA GLN A 157 13.55 15.91 7.10
C GLN A 157 12.46 14.88 6.75
N SER A 158 11.33 15.34 6.18
CA SER A 158 10.24 14.46 5.74
C SER A 158 10.71 13.58 4.59
N PHE A 159 11.12 12.36 4.93
CA PHE A 159 11.60 11.34 3.99
C PHE A 159 10.48 10.48 3.40
N ILE A 160 9.35 10.41 4.10
CA ILE A 160 8.16 9.63 3.73
C ILE A 160 7.00 10.62 3.55
N ASP A 161 6.18 10.37 2.53
CA ASP A 161 4.97 11.12 2.24
C ASP A 161 3.89 10.83 3.30
N ASP A 162 3.14 11.86 3.70
CA ASP A 162 2.05 11.71 4.67
C ASP A 162 0.77 11.22 3.98
N ILE A 163 0.09 10.23 4.57
CA ILE A 163 -1.14 9.64 4.02
C ILE A 163 -2.31 10.13 4.86
N SER A 164 -3.23 10.86 4.25
CA SER A 164 -4.41 11.42 4.90
C SER A 164 -5.70 10.99 4.20
N ILE A 165 -6.73 10.64 4.99
CA ILE A 165 -8.06 10.31 4.48
C ILE A 165 -8.92 11.57 4.52
N ILE A 166 -9.43 11.98 3.35
CA ILE A 166 -10.38 13.09 3.23
C ILE A 166 -11.78 12.50 3.16
N LEU A 167 -12.58 12.68 4.22
CA LEU A 167 -13.99 12.31 4.24
C LEU A 167 -14.83 13.51 3.78
N SER A 168 -15.29 13.49 2.53
CA SER A 168 -16.30 14.44 2.05
C SER A 168 -17.64 14.12 2.73
N LYS A 169 -18.22 15.12 3.41
CA LYS A 169 -19.58 15.07 3.96
C LYS A 169 -20.60 15.60 2.97
#